data_AF-A0A7R9WI75-F1
#
_entry.id   AF-A0A7R9WI75-F1
#
_cell.length_a   1.000
_cell.length_b   1.000
_cell.length_c   1.000
_cell.angle_alpha   90.00
_cell.angle_beta   90.00
_cell.angle_gamma   90.00
#
_symmetry.space_group_name_H-M   'P 1'
#
loop_
_entity.id
_entity.type
_entity.pdbx_description
1 polymer ?
#
loop_
_entity_poly.entity_id
_entity_poly.type
_entity_poly.pdbx_seq_one_letter_code
_entity_poly.pdbx_strand_id
1 'polypeptide(L)'
;MTDAAEHDDLLHAYCPDEGLPELVEALKAKVTSENGLGGEDGGEVEIIVTSGANQAYVNCVLTLLSEGDKCVVFRPYYFNHVMAVQMTRGEDSLPVGCCG
;
A
#
# COMPACT_ATOMS: atom_id res chain seq x y z
N MET A 1 7.67 -34.29 -0.57
CA MET A 1 7.84 -33.28 0.50
C MET A 1 6.78 -32.23 0.23
N THR A 2 5.54 -32.66 0.40
CA THR A 2 4.33 -31.95 -0.03
C THR A 2 3.32 -32.30 1.06
N ASP A 3 3.21 -31.45 2.07
CA ASP A 3 2.06 -31.41 2.98
C ASP A 3 2.25 -30.30 4.02
N ALA A 4 1.67 -29.14 3.76
CA ALA A 4 1.45 -28.10 4.76
C ALA A 4 0.30 -27.14 4.39
N ALA A 5 -0.53 -27.48 3.41
CA ALA A 5 -1.54 -26.56 2.87
C ALA A 5 -2.96 -27.15 2.84
N GLU A 6 -3.21 -28.30 3.49
CA GLU A 6 -4.48 -29.00 3.29
C GLU A 6 -5.53 -28.85 4.38
N HIS A 7 -5.32 -28.14 5.50
CA HIS A 7 -6.40 -27.87 6.46
C HIS A 7 -6.18 -26.55 7.20
N ASP A 8 -6.39 -25.44 6.50
CA ASP A 8 -6.65 -24.16 7.15
C ASP A 8 -8.00 -23.65 6.66
N ASP A 9 -9.06 -23.92 7.42
CA ASP A 9 -10.45 -23.54 7.12
C ASP A 9 -10.61 -22.02 6.87
N LEU A 10 -9.60 -21.22 7.22
CA LEU A 10 -9.58 -19.77 7.03
C LEU A 10 -9.17 -19.34 5.62
N LEU A 11 -8.48 -20.17 4.83
CA LEU A 11 -8.02 -19.82 3.48
C LEU A 11 -9.16 -19.54 2.48
N HIS A 12 -10.36 -20.06 2.77
CA HIS A 12 -11.55 -19.89 1.93
C HIS A 12 -12.61 -18.99 2.58
N ALA A 13 -12.33 -18.49 3.78
CA ALA A 13 -13.22 -17.60 4.50
C ALA A 13 -12.93 -16.12 4.18
N TYR A 14 -13.91 -15.25 4.42
CA TYR A 14 -13.68 -13.81 4.36
C TYR A 14 -12.67 -13.40 5.45
N CYS A 15 -11.68 -12.62 5.05
CA CYS A 15 -10.66 -12.05 5.92
C CYS A 15 -11.07 -10.63 6.34
N PRO A 16 -10.64 -10.12 7.51
CA PRO A 16 -10.73 -8.70 7.82
C PRO A 16 -10.09 -7.83 6.72
N ASP A 17 -10.62 -6.62 6.52
CA ASP A 17 -10.17 -5.69 5.47
C ASP A 17 -8.68 -5.33 5.60
N GLU A 18 -8.17 -5.26 6.83
CA GLU A 18 -6.75 -4.98 7.13
C GLU A 18 -5.82 -6.18 6.89
N GLY A 19 -6.37 -7.38 6.77
CA GLY A 19 -5.62 -8.64 6.69
C GLY A 19 -5.82 -9.53 7.91
N LEU A 20 -5.19 -10.72 7.88
CA LEU A 20 -5.25 -11.66 9.00
C LEU A 20 -4.54 -11.04 10.22
N PRO A 21 -5.16 -11.04 11.42
CA PRO A 21 -4.58 -10.39 12.60
C PRO A 21 -3.16 -10.85 12.92
N GLU A 22 -2.88 -12.15 12.80
CA GLU A 22 -1.54 -12.71 13.03
C GLU A 22 -0.49 -12.19 12.04
N LEU A 23 -0.87 -11.97 10.78
CA LEU A 23 0.01 -11.44 9.76
C LEU A 23 0.27 -9.94 9.99
N VAL A 24 -0.78 -9.19 10.34
CA VAL A 24 -0.71 -7.77 10.67
C VAL A 24 0.28 -7.54 11.82
N GLU A 25 0.15 -8.28 12.92
CA GLU A 25 1.05 -8.15 14.08
C GLU A 25 2.49 -8.55 13.76
N ALA A 26 2.69 -9.63 12.98
CA ALA A 26 4.02 -10.02 12.53
C ALA A 26 4.68 -8.94 11.65
N LEU A 27 3.92 -8.28 10.77
CA LEU A 27 4.40 -7.20 9.92
C LEU A 27 4.73 -5.94 10.74
N LYS A 28 3.90 -5.56 11.71
CA LYS A 28 4.19 -4.45 12.65
C LYS A 28 5.53 -4.67 13.33
N ALA A 29 5.74 -5.84 13.94
CA ALA A 29 7.00 -6.17 14.61
C ALA A 29 8.21 -6.13 13.66
N LYS A 30 8.07 -6.67 12.45
CA LYS A 30 9.12 -6.67 11.43
C LYS A 30 9.51 -5.25 11.03
N VAL A 31 8.52 -4.42 10.67
CA VAL A 31 8.75 -3.06 10.16
C VAL A 31 9.27 -2.15 11.28
N THR A 32 8.81 -2.31 12.52
CA THR A 32 9.40 -1.59 13.66
C THR A 32 10.85 -1.98 13.88
N SER A 33 11.16 -3.28 13.88
CA SER A 33 12.53 -3.79 14.11
C SER A 33 13.51 -3.39 13.00
N GLU A 34 13.10 -3.54 11.73
CA GLU A 34 14.01 -3.39 10.59
C GLU A 34 14.02 -2.00 9.97
N ASN A 35 12.90 -1.27 10.05
CA ASN A 35 12.76 0.06 9.45
C ASN A 35 12.71 1.19 10.49
N GLY A 36 12.68 0.85 11.78
CA GLY A 36 12.61 1.84 12.86
C GLY A 36 11.31 2.65 12.87
N LEU A 37 10.22 2.11 12.29
CA LEU A 37 8.92 2.78 12.31
C LEU A 37 8.23 2.56 13.66
N GLY A 38 7.60 3.61 14.20
CA GLY A 38 7.06 3.64 15.57
C GLY A 38 7.98 4.32 16.58
N GLY A 39 8.69 5.39 16.12
CA GLY A 39 9.75 6.08 16.84
C GLY A 39 9.38 6.70 18.20
N GLU A 40 10.34 7.42 18.79
CA GLU A 40 10.36 7.92 20.18
C GLU A 40 9.14 8.77 20.59
N ASP A 41 8.39 9.28 19.61
CA ASP A 41 7.23 10.17 19.77
C ASP A 41 5.93 9.42 20.12
N GLY A 42 5.95 8.09 20.22
CA GLY A 42 4.83 7.28 20.71
C GLY A 42 3.72 7.01 19.69
N GLY A 43 3.98 7.21 18.39
CA GLY A 43 3.05 6.82 17.33
C GLY A 43 3.00 5.31 17.12
N GLU A 44 1.81 4.72 17.14
CA GLU A 44 1.62 3.29 16.83
C GLU A 44 1.78 3.01 15.33
N VAL A 45 2.37 1.87 14.98
CA VAL A 45 2.47 1.40 13.59
C VAL A 45 1.16 0.71 13.21
N GLU A 46 0.45 1.26 12.23
CA GLU A 46 -0.70 0.63 11.59
C GLU A 46 -0.30 -0.06 10.29
N ILE A 47 -0.91 -1.22 10.01
CA ILE A 47 -0.61 -2.05 8.83
C ILE A 47 -1.93 -2.47 8.17
N ILE A 48 -1.99 -2.33 6.84
CA ILE A 48 -3.02 -2.93 6.00
C ILE A 48 -2.31 -3.82 4.97
N VAL A 49 -2.71 -5.09 4.92
CA VAL A 49 -2.19 -6.06 3.96
C VAL A 49 -2.86 -5.86 2.61
N THR A 50 -2.07 -5.71 1.55
CA THR A 50 -2.58 -5.56 0.18
C THR A 50 -2.09 -6.69 -0.72
N SER A 51 -2.77 -6.89 -1.85
CA SER A 51 -2.33 -7.72 -2.97
C SER A 51 -1.20 -7.02 -3.75
N GLY A 52 -0.12 -6.73 -3.04
CA GLY A 52 1.09 -6.09 -3.55
C GLY A 52 1.03 -4.56 -3.63
N ALA A 53 2.16 -4.00 -4.06
CA ALA A 53 2.39 -2.55 -4.08
C ALA A 53 1.48 -1.79 -5.05
N ASN A 54 1.00 -2.44 -6.12
CA ASN A 54 0.10 -1.80 -7.09
C ASN A 54 -1.25 -1.45 -6.45
N GLN A 55 -1.84 -2.39 -5.70
CA GLN A 55 -3.09 -2.13 -4.99
C GLN A 55 -2.87 -1.06 -3.91
N ALA A 56 -1.77 -1.16 -3.14
CA ALA A 56 -1.44 -0.16 -2.12
C ALA A 56 -1.34 1.25 -2.73
N TYR A 57 -0.66 1.39 -3.86
CA TYR A 57 -0.53 2.68 -4.55
C TYR A 57 -1.87 3.22 -5.02
N VAL A 58 -2.72 2.39 -5.65
CA VAL A 58 -4.06 2.81 -6.08
C VAL A 58 -4.91 3.23 -4.88
N ASN A 59 -4.86 2.49 -3.76
CA ASN A 59 -5.56 2.88 -2.54
C ASN A 59 -5.11 4.27 -2.06
N CYS A 60 -3.80 4.54 -2.00
CA CYS A 60 -3.29 5.87 -1.64
C CYS A 60 -3.81 6.98 -2.56
N VAL A 61 -3.82 6.74 -3.88
CA VAL A 61 -4.34 7.71 -4.87
C VAL A 61 -5.84 7.95 -4.70
N LEU A 62 -6.61 6.91 -4.40
CA LEU A 62 -8.05 7.01 -4.17
C LEU A 62 -8.37 7.74 -2.87
N THR A 63 -7.61 7.48 -1.81
CA THR A 63 -7.80 8.07 -0.48
C THR A 63 -7.33 9.52 -0.38
N LEU A 64 -6.18 9.87 -0.97
CA LEU A 64 -5.54 11.16 -0.74
C LEU A 64 -5.93 12.24 -1.74
N LEU A 65 -6.28 11.88 -2.97
CA LEU A 65 -6.64 12.86 -3.99
C LEU A 65 -8.17 13.04 -4.03
N SER A 66 -8.61 14.26 -4.26
CA SER A 66 -9.99 14.64 -4.60
C SER A 66 -10.06 15.15 -6.04
N GLU A 67 -11.26 15.47 -6.52
CA GLU A 67 -11.42 16.09 -7.83
C GLU A 67 -10.72 17.45 -7.89
N GLY A 68 -9.93 17.68 -8.94
CA GLY A 68 -9.15 18.92 -9.12
C GLY A 68 -7.78 18.95 -8.43
N ASP A 69 -7.47 17.97 -7.57
CA ASP A 69 -6.15 17.87 -6.94
C ASP A 69 -5.05 17.48 -7.95
N LYS A 70 -3.83 17.92 -7.66
CA LYS A 70 -2.64 17.60 -8.47
C LYS A 70 -1.66 16.77 -7.65
N CYS A 71 -1.07 15.77 -8.31
CA CYS A 71 -0.06 14.90 -7.73
C CYS A 71 1.28 15.08 -8.46
N VAL A 72 2.39 15.04 -7.71
CA VAL A 72 3.74 15.07 -8.28
C VAL A 72 4.34 13.68 -8.20
N VAL A 73 4.83 13.17 -9.33
CA VAL A 73 5.52 11.88 -9.43
C VAL A 73 6.99 12.12 -9.79
N PHE A 74 7.89 11.80 -8.87
CA PHE A 74 9.33 11.98 -9.05
C PHE A 74 9.94 10.85 -9.88
N ARG A 75 10.98 11.17 -10.65
CA ARG A 75 11.80 10.17 -11.37
C ARG A 75 12.86 9.56 -10.44
N PRO A 76 13.23 8.28 -10.63
CA PRO A 76 12.61 7.32 -11.55
C PRO A 76 11.26 6.84 -11.01
N TYR A 77 10.28 6.68 -11.90
CA TYR A 77 8.97 6.12 -11.57
C TYR A 77 8.68 4.88 -12.41
N TYR A 78 7.84 4.00 -11.88
CA TYR A 78 7.25 2.90 -12.64
C TYR A 78 6.02 3.39 -13.42
N PHE A 79 5.77 2.81 -14.59
CA PHE A 79 4.67 3.25 -15.47
C PHE A 79 3.28 3.16 -14.79
N ASN A 80 3.09 2.16 -13.93
CA ASN A 80 1.88 1.93 -13.15
C ASN A 80 1.54 3.12 -12.22
N HIS A 81 2.54 3.86 -11.72
CA HIS A 81 2.32 5.03 -10.86
C HIS A 81 1.62 6.15 -11.63
N VAL A 82 2.07 6.41 -12.85
CA VAL A 82 1.47 7.42 -13.74
C VAL A 82 0.08 6.97 -14.16
N MET A 83 -0.05 5.71 -14.61
CA MET A 83 -1.33 5.14 -15.05
C MET A 83 -2.39 5.19 -13.94
N ALA A 84 -2.04 4.84 -12.71
CA ALA A 84 -2.98 4.83 -11.59
C ALA A 84 -3.58 6.22 -11.32
N VAL A 85 -2.78 7.28 -11.40
CA VAL A 85 -3.26 8.65 -11.19
C VAL A 85 -4.10 9.14 -12.39
N GLN A 86 -3.64 8.90 -13.62
CA GLN A 86 -4.39 9.30 -14.82
C GLN A 86 -5.76 8.60 -14.92
N MET A 87 -5.81 7.28 -14.65
CA MET A 87 -7.06 6.52 -14.72
C MET A 87 -8.07 6.92 -13.65
N THR A 88 -7.61 7.40 -12.49
CA THR A 88 -8.50 7.76 -11.39
C THR A 88 -8.91 9.23 -11.41
N ARG A 89 -8.07 10.14 -11.93
CA ARG A 89 -8.26 11.61 -11.82
C ARG A 89 -8.17 12.39 -13.14
N GLY A 90 -7.86 11.73 -14.27
CA GLY A 90 -7.68 12.37 -15.57
C GLY A 90 -6.26 12.87 -15.82
N GLU A 91 -5.93 13.15 -17.08
CA GLU A 91 -4.56 13.44 -17.53
C GLU A 91 -3.96 14.72 -16.91
N ASP A 92 -4.78 15.73 -16.63
CA ASP A 92 -4.36 17.03 -16.08
C ASP A 92 -3.90 16.98 -14.60
N SER A 93 -4.16 15.87 -13.92
CA SER A 93 -3.81 15.66 -12.50
C SER A 93 -2.33 15.38 -12.26
N LEU A 94 -1.55 15.15 -13.33
CA LEU A 94 -0.13 14.83 -13.28
C LEU A 94 0.71 15.81 -14.11
N PRO A 95 1.13 16.95 -13.54
CA PRO A 95 2.20 17.73 -14.13
C PRO A 95 3.52 16.94 -14.06
N VAL A 96 3.85 16.22 -15.13
CA VAL A 96 5.12 15.49 -15.25
C VAL A 96 6.22 16.47 -15.65
N GLY A 97 6.79 17.16 -14.66
CA GLY A 97 7.91 18.09 -14.83
C GLY A 97 9.27 17.43 -14.58
N CYS A 98 10.32 17.92 -15.25
CA CYS A 98 11.69 17.65 -14.82
C CYS A 98 11.93 18.38 -13.49
N CYS A 99 12.60 17.73 -12.53
CA CYS A 99 13.27 18.45 -11.46
C CYS A 99 14.26 19.41 -12.14
N GLY A 100 14.06 20.72 -12.02
CA GLY A 100 14.96 21.74 -12.54
C GLY A 100 16.31 21.71 -11.85
#